data_AF-A0A2R6QUV2-F1
#
_entry.id   AF-A0A2R6QUV2-F1
#
_cell.length_a   1.000
_cell.length_b   1.000
_cell.length_c   1.000
_cell.angle_alpha   90.00
_cell.angle_beta   90.00
_cell.angle_gamma   90.00
#
_symmetry.space_group_name_H-M   'P 1'
#
loop_
_entity.id
_entity.type
_entity.pdbx_description
1 polymer ?
#
loop_
_entity_poly.entity_id
_entity_poly.type
_entity_poly.pdbx_seq_one_letter_code
_entity_poly.pdbx_strand_id
1 'polypeptide(L)'
;MREEYEKLDKVEMSLWECCELLNDVVDDSDPDLDEPQMEHLLQTAAAIRKDFPNEDWLHLTALIHGNIFLEKMDLEMGKGRNIGKVLLHPSFWGLPPWAVVGDTFPLGCAFDESIVHDK
;
A
#
# COMPACT_ATOMS: atom_id res chain seq x y z
N MET A 1 14.48 6.77 7.15
CA MET A 1 13.32 6.03 6.59
C MET A 1 12.68 5.13 7.65
N ARG A 2 13.25 3.98 8.03
CA ARG A 2 12.62 3.09 9.03
C ARG A 2 12.28 3.79 10.36
N GLU A 3 13.26 4.41 11.01
CA GLU A 3 13.09 5.14 12.29
C GLU A 3 12.12 6.33 12.20
N GLU A 4 11.90 6.85 10.99
CA GLU A 4 11.04 8.00 10.76
C GLU A 4 9.57 7.60 10.62
N TYR A 5 9.31 6.48 9.93
CA TYR A 5 7.95 5.99 9.65
C TYR A 5 7.44 4.98 10.68
N GLU A 6 8.32 4.33 11.46
CA GLU A 6 7.91 3.40 12.53
C GLU A 6 7.12 4.06 13.65
N LYS A 7 7.24 5.39 13.80
CA LYS A 7 6.54 6.17 14.84
C LYS A 7 5.04 6.31 14.57
N LEU A 8 4.63 6.10 13.31
CA LEU A 8 3.23 6.15 12.88
C LEU A 8 2.50 7.46 13.28
N ASP A 9 3.23 8.54 13.55
CA ASP A 9 2.72 9.76 14.19
C ASP A 9 2.20 10.82 13.22
N LYS A 10 2.13 10.49 11.92
CA LYS A 10 1.92 11.47 10.84
C LYS A 10 0.46 11.80 10.58
N VAL A 11 -0.40 10.79 10.58
CA VAL A 11 -1.83 10.97 10.29
C VAL A 11 -2.65 9.88 10.96
N GLU A 12 -3.85 10.26 11.38
CA GLU A 12 -4.87 9.35 11.89
C GLU A 12 -6.11 9.48 11.01
N MET A 13 -6.51 8.38 10.38
CA MET A 13 -7.67 8.34 9.50
C MET A 13 -8.26 6.92 9.49
N SER A 14 -9.47 6.79 8.98
CA SER A 14 -10.09 5.50 8.73
C SER A 14 -9.48 4.78 7.54
N LEU A 15 -9.74 3.47 7.46
CA LEU A 15 -9.35 2.67 6.30
C LEU A 15 -9.93 3.23 4.99
N TRP A 16 -11.20 3.63 5.01
CA TRP A 16 -11.86 4.13 3.81
C TRP A 16 -11.31 5.49 3.36
N GLU A 17 -11.10 6.42 4.28
CA GLU A 17 -10.46 7.71 3.97
C GLU A 17 -9.05 7.52 3.37
N CYS A 18 -8.29 6.53 3.85
CA CYS A 18 -6.99 6.18 3.27
C CYS A 18 -7.12 5.68 1.83
N CYS A 19 -8.11 4.81 1.58
CA CYS A 19 -8.37 4.30 0.25
C CYS A 19 -8.85 5.41 -0.70
N GLU A 20 -9.63 6.38 -0.22
CA GLU A 20 -10.08 7.53 -1.01
C GLU A 20 -8.91 8.43 -1.46
N LEU A 21 -7.88 8.59 -0.62
CA LEU A 21 -6.66 9.32 -0.99
C LEU A 21 -5.86 8.65 -2.12
N LEU A 22 -6.03 7.33 -2.30
CA LEU A 22 -5.39 6.60 -3.40
C LEU A 22 -6.09 6.81 -4.75
N ASN A 23 -7.22 7.52 -4.82
CA ASN A 23 -7.79 7.94 -6.10
C ASN A 23 -6.87 8.92 -6.85
N ASP A 24 -6.01 9.63 -6.13
CA ASP A 24 -5.08 10.61 -6.69
C ASP A 24 -3.67 10.04 -6.89
N VAL A 25 -3.51 8.71 -6.73
CA VAL A 25 -2.22 8.02 -6.81
C VAL A 25 -2.27 6.97 -7.92
N VAL A 26 -1.41 7.16 -8.92
CA VAL A 26 -1.07 6.15 -9.94
C VAL A 26 0.33 5.62 -9.64
N ASP A 27 0.55 4.33 -9.85
CA ASP A 27 1.83 3.69 -9.58
C ASP A 27 2.66 3.56 -10.85
N ASP A 28 3.60 4.49 -11.00
CA ASP A 28 4.50 4.56 -12.17
C ASP A 28 5.44 3.35 -12.32
N SER A 29 5.50 2.45 -11.33
CA SER A 29 6.33 1.24 -11.42
C SER A 29 5.59 0.05 -12.02
N ASP A 30 4.26 0.09 -12.06
CA ASP A 30 3.44 -0.99 -12.60
C ASP A 30 3.28 -0.80 -14.13
N PRO A 31 3.81 -1.70 -14.96
CA PRO A 31 3.69 -1.58 -16.42
C PRO A 31 2.28 -1.92 -16.95
N ASP A 32 1.42 -2.50 -16.11
CA ASP A 32 0.13 -3.05 -16.51
C ASP A 32 -1.05 -2.18 -16.09
N LEU A 33 -0.86 -1.19 -15.21
CA LEU A 33 -1.92 -0.38 -14.62
C LEU A 33 -1.72 1.13 -14.87
N ASP A 34 -2.74 1.76 -15.46
CA ASP A 34 -2.84 3.23 -15.60
C ASP A 34 -3.94 3.82 -14.69
N GLU A 35 -4.74 2.97 -14.04
CA GLU A 35 -5.82 3.37 -13.14
C GLU A 35 -5.35 3.80 -11.74
N PRO A 36 -6.18 4.59 -11.02
CA PRO A 36 -5.91 4.93 -9.63
C PRO A 36 -5.78 3.69 -8.74
N GLN A 37 -4.89 3.78 -7.75
CA GLN A 37 -4.60 2.66 -6.86
C GLN A 37 -5.81 2.15 -6.06
N MET A 38 -6.80 3.00 -5.77
CA MET A 38 -8.07 2.56 -5.17
C MET A 38 -8.79 1.50 -6.01
N GLU A 39 -8.79 1.66 -7.34
CA GLU A 39 -9.47 0.73 -8.24
C GLU A 39 -8.81 -0.65 -8.21
N HIS A 40 -7.48 -0.69 -8.28
CA HIS A 40 -6.69 -1.92 -8.13
C HIS A 40 -6.99 -2.66 -6.81
N LEU A 41 -7.06 -1.93 -5.68
CA LEU A 41 -7.39 -2.53 -4.38
C LEU A 41 -8.78 -3.17 -4.37
N LEU A 42 -9.78 -2.51 -4.95
CA LEU A 42 -11.14 -3.03 -5.05
C LEU A 42 -11.24 -4.22 -6.01
N GLN A 43 -10.57 -4.15 -7.15
CA GLN A 43 -10.50 -5.26 -8.12
C GLN A 43 -9.87 -6.51 -7.48
N THR A 44 -8.74 -6.33 -6.78
CA THR A 44 -8.05 -7.43 -6.08
C THR A 44 -8.93 -8.03 -4.98
N ALA A 45 -9.56 -7.19 -4.15
CA ALA A 45 -10.47 -7.65 -3.09
C ALA A 45 -11.70 -8.38 -3.65
N ALA A 46 -12.27 -7.90 -4.76
CA ALA A 46 -13.42 -8.53 -5.41
C ALA A 46 -13.06 -9.88 -6.04
N ALA A 47 -11.89 -9.99 -6.69
CA ALA A 47 -11.40 -11.24 -7.26
C ALA A 47 -11.17 -12.29 -6.16
N ILE A 48 -10.46 -11.89 -5.09
CA ILE A 48 -10.23 -12.76 -3.92
C ILE A 48 -11.53 -13.18 -3.26
N ARG A 49 -12.50 -12.27 -3.11
CA ARG A 49 -13.82 -12.61 -2.56
C ARG A 49 -14.58 -13.64 -3.41
N LYS A 50 -14.44 -13.57 -4.74
CA LYS A 50 -15.05 -14.52 -5.65
C LYS A 50 -14.43 -15.93 -5.52
N ASP A 51 -13.10 -15.98 -5.43
CA ASP A 51 -12.36 -17.25 -5.41
C ASP A 51 -12.32 -17.90 -4.01
N PHE A 52 -12.35 -17.09 -2.95
CA PHE A 52 -12.28 -17.52 -1.54
C PHE A 52 -13.42 -16.95 -0.71
N PRO A 53 -14.69 -17.29 -1.00
CA PRO A 53 -15.86 -16.60 -0.44
C PRO A 53 -16.03 -16.70 1.08
N ASN A 54 -15.34 -17.64 1.75
CA ASN A 54 -15.44 -17.85 3.20
C ASN A 54 -14.23 -17.30 3.97
N GLU A 55 -13.25 -16.68 3.28
CA GLU A 55 -12.01 -16.18 3.88
C GLU A 55 -12.02 -14.66 3.98
N ASP A 56 -12.92 -14.10 4.79
CA ASP A 56 -13.15 -12.64 4.90
C ASP A 56 -11.87 -11.84 5.20
N TRP A 57 -10.97 -12.42 6.00
CA TRP A 57 -9.68 -11.79 6.33
C TRP A 57 -8.79 -11.61 5.10
N LEU A 58 -8.91 -12.52 4.10
CA LEU A 58 -8.15 -12.45 2.86
C LEU A 58 -8.72 -11.37 1.93
N HIS A 59 -10.04 -11.16 1.95
CA HIS A 59 -10.67 -10.06 1.21
C HIS A 59 -10.19 -8.72 1.76
N LEU A 60 -10.14 -8.59 3.09
CA LEU A 60 -9.59 -7.41 3.75
C LEU A 60 -8.11 -7.24 3.45
N THR A 61 -7.31 -8.31 3.54
CA THR A 61 -5.88 -8.29 3.19
C THR A 61 -5.66 -7.77 1.77
N ALA A 62 -6.47 -8.23 0.82
CA ALA A 62 -6.44 -7.76 -0.56
C ALA A 62 -6.82 -6.28 -0.69
N LEU A 63 -7.81 -5.80 0.08
CA LEU A 63 -8.20 -4.38 0.08
C LEU A 63 -7.10 -3.48 0.67
N ILE A 64 -6.34 -3.96 1.66
CA ILE A 64 -5.36 -3.14 2.37
C ILE A 64 -3.92 -3.39 1.91
N HIS A 65 -3.64 -4.26 0.95
CA HIS A 65 -2.24 -4.64 0.65
C HIS A 65 -1.36 -3.45 0.19
N GLY A 66 -1.95 -2.44 -0.48
CA GLY A 66 -1.26 -1.19 -0.83
C GLY A 66 -1.16 -0.17 0.32
N ASN A 67 -1.84 -0.43 1.44
CA ASN A 67 -1.96 0.40 2.64
C ASN A 67 -1.61 -0.43 3.89
N ILE A 68 -0.37 -0.38 4.33
CA ILE A 68 0.05 -1.11 5.52
C ILE A 68 -0.38 -0.32 6.78
N PHE A 69 -1.33 -0.88 7.51
CA PHE A 69 -1.62 -0.50 8.90
C PHE A 69 -0.74 -1.34 9.82
N LEU A 70 0.22 -0.71 10.50
CA LEU A 70 1.18 -1.43 11.36
C LEU A 70 0.72 -1.59 12.82
N GLU A 71 -0.21 -0.77 13.29
CA GLU A 71 -0.77 -0.92 14.63
C GLU A 71 -2.27 -1.08 14.59
N LYS A 72 -2.75 -1.93 15.53
CA LYS A 72 -4.14 -2.29 15.80
C LYS A 72 -5.08 -1.20 15.26
N MET A 73 -5.88 -1.53 14.23
CA MET A 73 -7.08 -0.76 13.98
C MET A 73 -7.80 -0.66 15.31
N ASP A 74 -8.07 0.57 15.75
CA ASP A 74 -9.04 0.75 16.82
C ASP A 74 -10.36 0.28 16.22
N LEU A 75 -10.74 -0.97 16.51
CA LEU A 75 -11.93 -1.60 15.96
C LEU A 75 -13.20 -0.88 16.45
N GLU A 76 -13.12 -0.09 17.52
CA GLU A 76 -14.23 0.72 18.01
C GLU A 76 -14.34 2.05 17.26
N MET A 77 -13.22 2.69 16.91
CA MET A 77 -13.20 3.99 16.21
C MET A 77 -13.01 3.89 14.69
N GLY A 78 -12.67 2.72 14.15
CA GLY A 78 -12.40 2.50 12.73
C GLY A 78 -11.19 3.26 12.19
N LYS A 79 -10.34 3.81 13.07
CA LYS A 79 -9.18 4.62 12.74
C LYS A 79 -7.88 3.88 13.01
N GLY A 80 -6.89 4.12 12.16
CA GLY A 80 -5.56 3.56 12.30
C GLY A 80 -4.51 4.52 11.76
N ARG A 81 -3.26 4.23 12.09
CA ARG A 81 -2.11 4.96 11.56
C ARG A 81 -1.61 4.23 10.32
N ASN A 82 -1.51 4.98 9.23
CA ASN A 82 -1.29 4.45 7.88
C ASN A 82 0.12 4.69 7.38
N ILE A 83 0.72 3.66 6.79
CA ILE A 83 1.90 3.78 5.93
C ILE A 83 1.68 2.94 4.66
N GLY A 84 2.07 3.41 3.49
CA GLY A 84 1.81 2.69 2.24
C GLY A 84 1.94 3.61 1.04
N LYS A 85 1.22 3.31 -0.05
CA LYS A 85 1.26 4.13 -1.27
C LYS A 85 0.76 5.56 -1.04
N VAL A 86 -0.01 5.80 0.02
CA VAL A 86 -0.41 7.15 0.47
C VAL A 86 0.78 8.08 0.76
N LEU A 87 1.99 7.56 1.00
CA LEU A 87 3.21 8.34 1.19
C LEU A 87 3.62 9.13 -0.08
N LEU A 88 3.10 8.76 -1.25
CA LEU A 88 3.26 9.48 -2.52
C LEU A 88 2.42 10.76 -2.57
N HIS A 89 1.27 10.77 -1.90
CA HIS A 89 0.31 11.85 -2.06
C HIS A 89 0.85 13.17 -1.44
N PRO A 90 0.67 14.35 -2.07
CA PRO A 90 1.31 15.61 -1.65
C PRO A 90 0.91 16.13 -0.27
N SER A 91 -0.26 15.71 0.24
CA SER A 91 -0.67 16.01 1.63
C SER A 91 0.12 15.19 2.66
N PHE A 92 0.79 14.14 2.20
CA PHE A 92 1.81 13.38 2.92
C PHE A 92 3.16 13.78 2.32
N TRP A 93 4.27 13.25 2.84
CA TRP A 93 5.63 13.74 2.57
C TRP A 93 6.04 13.86 1.08
N GLY A 94 5.20 13.43 0.13
CA GLY A 94 5.42 13.56 -1.30
C GLY A 94 6.68 12.81 -1.69
N LEU A 95 6.85 11.62 -1.09
CA LEU A 95 8.05 10.83 -1.34
C LEU A 95 8.14 10.50 -2.82
N PRO A 96 9.36 10.45 -3.36
CA PRO A 96 9.52 10.07 -4.76
C PRO A 96 9.04 8.62 -4.97
N PRO A 97 8.46 8.29 -6.13
CA PRO A 97 7.90 6.96 -6.42
C PRO A 97 8.81 5.78 -6.07
N TRP A 98 10.09 5.84 -6.45
CA TRP A 98 11.08 4.79 -6.19
C TRP A 98 11.31 4.48 -4.69
N ALA A 99 10.89 5.36 -3.78
CA ALA A 99 11.01 5.15 -2.35
C ALA A 99 9.75 4.50 -1.74
N VAL A 100 8.68 4.30 -2.51
CA VAL A 100 7.39 3.80 -1.99
C VAL A 100 6.86 2.60 -2.78
N VAL A 101 7.05 2.58 -4.10
CA VAL A 101 6.52 1.55 -5.01
C VAL A 101 7.63 0.77 -5.71
N GLY A 102 7.24 -0.28 -6.43
CA GLY A 102 8.12 -1.17 -7.18
C GLY A 102 8.53 -2.42 -6.41
N ASP A 103 9.17 -3.33 -7.14
CA ASP A 103 9.71 -4.57 -6.60
C ASP A 103 10.79 -4.28 -5.55
N THR A 104 10.76 -5.04 -4.47
CA THR A 104 11.72 -4.88 -3.37
C THR A 104 12.87 -5.87 -3.50
N PHE A 105 14.07 -5.44 -3.11
CA PHE A 105 15.25 -6.28 -3.08
C PHE A 105 16.09 -6.00 -1.82
N PRO A 106 16.85 -6.99 -1.32
CA PRO A 106 17.65 -6.81 -0.11
C PRO A 106 18.83 -5.87 -0.36
N LEU A 107 19.03 -4.92 0.55
CA LEU A 107 20.22 -4.07 0.58
C LEU A 107 21.30 -4.66 1.48
N GLY A 108 22.56 -4.31 1.23
CA GLY A 108 23.69 -4.77 2.04
C GLY A 108 24.22 -6.16 1.68
N CYS A 109 23.71 -6.76 0.59
CA CYS A 109 24.23 -7.99 -0.01
C CYS A 109 24.40 -7.81 -1.53
N ALA A 110 24.94 -8.83 -2.20
CA ALA A 110 24.96 -8.86 -3.66
C ALA A 110 23.53 -8.93 -4.21
N PHE A 111 23.33 -8.31 -5.37
CA PHE A 111 22.07 -8.31 -6.10
C PHE A 111 21.96 -9.58 -6.94
N ASP A 112 20.75 -10.15 -6.96
CA ASP A 112 20.42 -11.36 -7.71
C ASP A 112 20.01 -11.01 -9.14
N GLU A 113 20.30 -11.90 -10.09
CA GLU A 113 19.98 -11.73 -11.52
C GLU A 113 18.47 -11.70 -11.78
N SER A 114 17.64 -12.13 -10.82
CA SER A 114 16.19 -12.06 -10.93
C SER A 114 15.62 -10.66 -10.71
N ILE A 115 16.42 -9.69 -10.25
CA ILE A 115 15.93 -8.32 -10.01
C ILE A 115 15.57 -7.69 -11.36
N VAL A 116 14.39 -7.08 -11.44
CA VAL A 116 13.91 -6.47 -12.69
C VAL A 116 14.90 -5.39 -13.14
N HIS A 117 15.27 -5.44 -14.43
CA HIS A 117 16.33 -4.63 -15.04
C HIS A 117 17.76 -4.92 -14.57
N ASP A 118 18.02 -6.11 -14.00
CA ASP A 118 19.38 -6.62 -13.86
C ASP A 118 20.05 -6.73 -15.26
N LYS A 119 21.36 -6.45 -15.32
CA LYS A 119 22.08 -6.18 -16.57
C LYS A 119 22.84 -7.38 -17.10
#